data_AF-A0A3B1BFP9-F1
#
_entry.id   AF-A0A3B1BFP9-F1
#
_cell.length_a   1.000
_cell.length_b   1.000
_cell.length_c   1.000
_cell.angle_alpha   90.00
_cell.angle_beta   90.00
_cell.angle_gamma   90.00
#
_symmetry.space_group_name_H-M   'P 1'
#
loop_
_entity.id
_entity.type
_entity.pdbx_description
1 polymer ?
#
loop_
_entity_poly.entity_id
_entity_poly.type
_entity_poly.pdbx_seq_one_letter_code
_entity_poly.pdbx_strand_id
1 'polypeptide(L)'
;MNISGVLIATDPDKREAAITALNEFEGLEIHHTLDDGKVVAVLERENTREEVKAVRKIYDIDGVLSAVMAYHHFEDETGDPSEPVPPLGQDSKSPFPEGWDKSLELNNKPNSN
;
A
#
# COMPACT_ATOMS: atom_id res chain seq x y z
N MET A 1 1.41 -1.07 -12.96
CA MET A 1 1.03 0.27 -12.42
C MET A 1 0.63 0.10 -10.96
N ASN A 2 0.99 1.03 -10.08
CA ASN A 2 0.77 0.93 -8.63
C ASN A 2 -0.29 1.93 -8.17
N ILE A 3 -1.25 1.44 -7.39
CA ILE A 3 -2.34 2.25 -6.84
C ILE A 3 -2.32 2.13 -5.32
N SER A 4 -2.22 3.28 -4.65
CA SER A 4 -2.20 3.36 -3.19
C SER A 4 -3.24 4.28 -2.63
N GLY A 5 -3.88 3.85 -1.53
CA GLY A 5 -4.64 4.76 -0.68
C GLY A 5 -3.70 5.54 0.24
N VAL A 6 -3.85 6.86 0.27
CA VAL A 6 -3.08 7.76 1.12
C VAL A 6 -4.01 8.52 2.05
N LEU A 7 -3.73 8.46 3.34
CA LEU A 7 -4.34 9.31 4.36
C LEU A 7 -3.40 10.47 4.65
N ILE A 8 -3.88 11.69 4.47
CA ILE A 8 -3.11 12.92 4.67
C ILE A 8 -3.76 13.71 5.80
N ALA A 9 -2.99 14.08 6.81
CA ALA A 9 -3.46 15.01 7.84
C ALA A 9 -2.96 16.41 7.50
N THR A 10 -3.86 17.39 7.56
CA THR A 10 -3.54 18.80 7.29
C THR A 10 -3.65 19.65 8.55
N ASP A 11 -2.88 20.73 8.59
CA ASP A 11 -2.98 21.78 9.60
C ASP A 11 -4.32 22.52 9.41
N PRO A 12 -5.20 22.58 10.43
CA PRO A 12 -6.48 23.28 10.34
C PRO A 12 -6.36 24.73 9.83
N ASP A 13 -5.30 25.44 10.21
CA ASP A 13 -5.10 26.84 9.84
C ASP A 13 -4.65 27.01 8.37
N LYS A 14 -4.14 25.94 7.76
CA LYS A 14 -3.65 25.93 6.37
C LYS A 14 -4.42 24.96 5.47
N ARG A 15 -5.51 24.37 5.98
CA ARG A 15 -6.24 23.27 5.33
C ARG A 15 -6.63 23.59 3.89
N GLU A 16 -7.24 24.75 3.65
CA GLU A 16 -7.69 25.12 2.30
C GLU A 16 -6.52 25.21 1.31
N ALA A 17 -5.43 25.88 1.70
CA ALA A 17 -4.24 26.02 0.87
C ALA A 17 -3.57 24.65 0.60
N ALA A 18 -3.47 23.80 1.63
CA ALA A 18 -2.94 22.45 1.50
C ALA A 18 -3.79 21.60 0.55
N ILE A 19 -5.13 21.64 0.68
CA ILE A 19 -6.05 20.93 -0.22
C ILE A 19 -5.91 21.43 -1.66
N THR A 20 -5.79 22.74 -1.89
CA THR A 20 -5.54 23.28 -3.23
C THR A 20 -4.24 22.72 -3.81
N ALA A 21 -3.14 22.76 -3.06
CA ALA A 21 -1.86 22.21 -3.52
C ALA A 21 -1.92 20.69 -3.78
N LEU A 22 -2.66 19.95 -2.96
CA LEU A 22 -2.87 18.52 -3.14
C LEU A 22 -3.69 18.19 -4.40
N ASN A 23 -4.70 19.00 -4.74
CA ASN A 23 -5.47 18.83 -5.98
C ASN A 23 -4.63 19.10 -7.25
N GLU A 24 -3.59 19.91 -7.14
CA GLU A 24 -2.64 20.18 -8.24
C GLU A 24 -1.52 19.12 -8.34
N PHE A 25 -1.44 18.21 -7.37
CA PHE A 25 -0.41 17.18 -7.33
C PHE A 25 -0.71 16.08 -8.34
N GLU A 26 0.15 15.95 -9.35
CA GLU A 26 0.00 14.98 -10.43
C GLU A 26 -0.24 13.55 -9.91
N GLY A 27 -1.29 12.89 -10.39
CA GLY A 27 -1.65 11.50 -10.05
C GLY A 27 -2.04 11.27 -8.59
N LEU A 28 -2.38 12.33 -7.85
CA LEU A 28 -3.10 12.23 -6.58
C LEU A 28 -4.56 12.65 -6.80
N GLU A 29 -5.50 11.77 -6.48
CA GLU A 29 -6.93 12.05 -6.54
C GLU A 29 -7.52 12.11 -5.13
N ILE A 30 -8.14 13.22 -4.75
CA ILE A 30 -8.80 13.36 -3.46
C ILE A 30 -10.23 12.80 -3.56
N HIS A 31 -10.53 11.78 -2.75
CA HIS A 31 -11.88 11.21 -2.66
C HIS A 31 -12.72 11.82 -1.55
N HIS A 32 -12.08 12.20 -0.44
CA HIS A 32 -12.80 12.74 0.70
C HIS A 32 -11.94 13.67 1.55
N THR A 33 -12.58 14.69 2.11
CA THR A 33 -11.98 15.55 3.13
C THR A 33 -12.87 15.56 4.36
N LEU A 34 -12.31 15.24 5.52
CA LEU A 34 -13.01 15.17 6.78
C LEU A 34 -12.94 16.52 7.51
N ASP A 35 -13.91 16.76 8.39
CA ASP A 35 -13.99 18.00 9.17
C ASP A 35 -12.81 18.19 10.13
N ASP A 36 -12.16 17.09 10.52
CA ASP A 36 -10.98 17.09 11.40
C ASP A 36 -9.65 17.34 10.67
N GLY A 37 -9.70 17.75 9.40
CA GLY A 37 -8.51 18.10 8.61
C GLY A 37 -7.81 16.91 7.95
N LYS A 38 -8.41 15.71 7.99
CA LYS A 38 -7.91 14.54 7.24
C LYS A 38 -8.40 14.53 5.81
N VAL A 39 -7.58 14.01 4.91
CA VAL A 39 -7.86 13.86 3.49
C VAL A 39 -7.60 12.41 3.09
N VAL A 40 -8.57 11.79 2.44
CA VAL A 40 -8.46 10.46 1.84
C VAL A 40 -8.25 10.64 0.36
N ALA A 41 -7.13 10.12 -0.14
CA ALA A 41 -6.74 10.24 -1.53
C ALA A 41 -6.22 8.91 -2.08
N VAL A 42 -6.21 8.79 -3.40
CA VAL A 42 -5.58 7.70 -4.14
C VAL A 42 -4.40 8.26 -4.92
N LEU A 43 -3.26 7.59 -4.84
CA LEU A 43 -2.03 7.93 -5.55
C LEU A 43 -1.72 6.84 -6.57
N GLU A 44 -1.54 7.23 -7.83
CA GLU A 44 -1.19 6.34 -8.93
C GLU A 44 0.23 6.62 -9.43
N ARG A 45 1.06 5.58 -9.56
CA ARG A 45 2.44 5.68 -10.07
C ARG A 45 2.86 4.44 -10.85
N GLU A 46 3.89 4.60 -11.68
CA GLU A 46 4.39 3.51 -12.51
C GLU A 46 5.03 2.39 -11.67
N ASN A 47 5.73 2.75 -10.59
CA ASN A 47 6.43 1.81 -9.74
C ASN A 47 6.52 2.29 -8.29
N THR A 48 6.82 1.36 -7.38
CA THR A 48 6.94 1.61 -5.93
C THR A 48 7.95 2.71 -5.59
N ARG A 49 9.05 2.83 -6.33
CA ARG A 49 10.08 3.83 -6.05
C ARG A 49 9.55 5.24 -6.30
N GLU A 50 8.79 5.44 -7.38
CA GLU A 50 8.16 6.71 -7.71
C GLU A 50 7.06 7.09 -6.74
N GLU A 51 6.31 6.09 -6.27
CA GLU A 51 5.28 6.29 -5.25
C GLU A 51 5.85 6.74 -3.91
N VAL A 52 6.90 6.08 -3.40
CA VAL A 52 7.57 6.52 -2.16
C VAL A 52 8.10 7.94 -2.30
N LYS A 53 8.64 8.31 -3.47
CA LYS A 53 9.06 9.70 -3.75
C LYS A 53 7.88 10.66 -3.75
N ALA A 54 6.75 10.27 -4.33
CA ALA A 54 5.56 11.09 -4.38
C ALA A 54 4.96 11.33 -2.99
N VAL A 55 4.85 10.30 -2.15
CA VAL A 55 4.38 10.45 -0.75
C VAL A 55 5.28 11.40 0.04
N ARG A 56 6.61 11.36 -0.16
CA ARG A 56 7.53 12.33 0.45
C ARG A 56 7.28 13.75 -0.02
N LYS A 57 7.07 13.97 -1.32
CA LYS A 57 6.73 15.30 -1.84
C LYS A 57 5.40 15.82 -1.31
N ILE A 58 4.41 14.94 -1.14
CA ILE A 58 3.12 15.27 -0.51
C ILE A 58 3.34 15.73 0.93
N TYR A 59 4.20 15.02 1.68
CA TYR A 59 4.56 15.40 3.04
C TYR A 59 5.24 16.78 3.13
N ASP A 60 6.02 17.17 2.10
CA ASP A 60 6.71 18.46 2.06
C ASP A 60 5.80 19.66 1.70
N ILE A 61 4.51 19.43 1.39
CA ILE A 61 3.54 20.50 1.12
C ILE A 61 3.26 21.28 2.40
N ASP A 62 3.31 22.62 2.32
CA ASP A 62 3.00 23.46 3.49
C ASP A 62 1.57 23.23 3.96
N GLY A 63 1.42 23.01 5.27
CA GLY A 63 0.14 22.63 5.87
C GLY A 63 -0.16 21.13 5.85
N VAL A 64 0.72 20.27 5.33
CA VAL A 64 0.64 18.82 5.55
C VAL A 64 1.39 18.45 6.83
N LEU A 65 0.69 17.78 7.75
CA LEU A 65 1.23 17.30 9.03
C LEU A 65 1.73 15.86 8.92
N SER A 66 1.07 15.04 8.10
CA SER A 66 1.47 13.66 7.81
C SER A 66 0.87 13.17 6.51
N ALA A 67 1.54 12.21 5.88
CA ALA A 67 1.05 11.46 4.73
C ALA A 67 1.39 9.98 4.92
N VAL A 68 0.37 9.12 5.03
CA VAL A 68 0.52 7.70 5.33
C VAL A 68 -0.18 6.88 4.27
N MET A 69 0.54 5.91 3.71
CA MET A 69 -0.02 4.94 2.79
C MET A 69 -0.83 3.90 3.59
N ALA A 70 -2.16 3.91 3.41
CA ALA A 70 -3.08 3.05 4.17
C ALA A 70 -3.25 1.67 3.53
N TYR A 71 -3.16 1.59 2.21
CA TYR A 71 -3.10 0.33 1.46
C TYR A 71 -2.29 0.56 0.18
N HIS A 72 -1.70 -0.52 -0.35
CA HIS A 72 -0.98 -0.54 -1.62
C HIS A 72 -1.44 -1.75 -2.44
N HIS A 73 -1.85 -1.54 -3.68
CA HIS A 73 -2.08 -2.61 -4.63
C HIS A 73 -0.88 -2.70 -5.57
N PHE A 74 -0.13 -3.80 -5.45
CA PHE A 74 0.88 -4.17 -6.43
C PHE A 74 0.15 -4.93 -7.55
N GLU A 75 0.21 -4.44 -8.79
CA GLU A 75 -0.04 -5.34 -9.91
C GLU A 75 1.13 -6.32 -9.96
N ASP A 76 0.91 -7.53 -9.44
CA ASP A 76 1.81 -8.65 -9.73
C ASP A 76 1.74 -8.90 -11.25
N GLU A 77 2.82 -8.60 -11.98
CA GLU A 77 3.08 -9.20 -13.28
C GLU A 77 3.30 -10.72 -13.10
N THR A 78 2.29 -11.49 -12.70
CA THR A 78 2.37 -12.96 -12.66
C THR A 78 0.95 -13.53 -12.73
N GLY A 79 0.52 -14.29 -13.73
CA GLY A 79 1.13 -14.77 -14.96
C GLY A 79 0.00 -15.02 -15.96
N ASP A 80 0.33 -15.53 -17.14
CA ASP A 80 -0.67 -15.91 -18.14
C ASP A 80 -1.77 -16.79 -17.49
N PRO A 81 -3.06 -16.42 -17.54
CA PRO A 81 -4.14 -17.27 -17.01
C PRO A 81 -4.26 -18.62 -17.72
N SER A 82 -3.57 -18.80 -18.86
CA SER A 82 -3.43 -20.07 -19.58
C SER A 82 -2.31 -20.95 -19.03
N GLU A 83 -1.40 -20.43 -18.21
CA GLU A 83 -0.42 -21.25 -17.52
C GLU A 83 -1.11 -22.03 -16.39
N PRO A 84 -1.08 -23.37 -16.45
CA PRO A 84 -1.66 -24.18 -15.39
C PRO A 84 -0.90 -23.87 -14.10
N VAL A 85 -1.64 -23.40 -13.08
CA VAL A 85 -1.10 -23.25 -11.73
C VAL A 85 -0.45 -24.59 -11.35
N PRO A 86 0.88 -24.64 -11.12
CA PRO A 86 1.51 -25.88 -10.73
C PRO A 86 0.86 -26.33 -9.42
N PRO A 87 0.53 -27.62 -9.29
CA PRO A 87 -0.15 -28.12 -8.11
C PRO A 87 0.66 -27.76 -6.86
N LEU A 88 -0.04 -27.17 -5.88
CA LEU A 88 0.49 -26.87 -4.55
C LEU A 88 1.18 -28.14 -4.00
N GLY A 89 2.52 -28.12 -3.96
CA GLY A 89 3.33 -29.24 -3.47
C GLY A 89 4.29 -29.90 -4.46
N GLN A 90 4.55 -29.33 -5.65
CA GLN A 90 5.58 -29.87 -6.57
C GLN A 90 6.94 -29.16 -6.56
N ASP A 91 7.13 -28.15 -5.70
CA ASP A 91 8.47 -27.71 -5.37
C ASP A 91 9.09 -28.74 -4.44
N SER A 92 9.88 -29.65 -5.01
CA SER A 92 10.71 -30.60 -4.24
C SER A 92 11.75 -29.90 -3.34
N LYS A 93 11.83 -28.56 -3.40
CA LYS A 93 12.55 -27.75 -2.43
C LYS A 93 11.62 -27.39 -1.29
N SER A 94 11.89 -28.01 -0.14
CA SER A 94 11.42 -27.55 1.16
C SER A 94 11.49 -26.02 1.23
N PRO A 95 10.40 -25.30 1.56
CA PRO A 95 10.46 -23.86 1.78
C PRO A 95 11.30 -23.51 3.02
N PHE A 96 11.68 -24.51 3.82
CA PHE A 96 12.51 -24.34 5.01
C PHE A 96 14.01 -24.44 4.68
N PRO A 97 14.85 -23.57 5.27
CA PRO A 97 16.30 -23.72 5.28
C PRO A 97 16.75 -25.08 5.81
N GLU A 98 17.90 -25.57 5.34
CA GLU A 98 18.49 -26.80 5.87
C GLU A 98 18.70 -26.70 7.40
N GLY A 99 18.20 -27.70 8.14
CA GLY A 99 18.33 -27.78 9.60
C GLY A 99 17.11 -27.32 10.40
N TRP A 100 16.01 -26.90 9.76
CA TRP A 100 14.75 -26.60 10.46
C TRP A 100 13.99 -27.88 10.83
N ASP A 101 13.59 -27.97 12.10
CA ASP A 101 12.79 -29.09 12.63
C ASP A 101 11.31 -28.95 12.24
N LYS A 102 10.81 -29.96 11.53
CA LYS A 102 9.47 -30.01 10.94
C LYS A 102 8.38 -30.40 11.95
N SER A 103 8.73 -30.75 13.18
CA SER A 103 7.74 -31.17 14.19
C SER A 103 6.96 -30.03 14.84
N LEU A 104 7.33 -28.78 14.60
CA LEU A 104 6.73 -27.61 15.25
C LEU A 104 5.37 -27.19 14.67
N GLU A 105 4.96 -27.71 13.51
CA GLU A 105 3.70 -27.35 12.86
C GLU A 105 2.48 -28.14 13.35
N LEU A 106 2.66 -29.25 14.07
CA LEU A 106 1.52 -30.08 14.52
C LEU A 106 0.69 -29.45 15.66
N ASN A 107 1.15 -28.35 16.26
CA ASN A 107 0.52 -27.77 17.46
C ASN A 107 -0.36 -26.53 17.24
N ASN A 108 -0.65 -26.13 15.99
CA ASN A 108 -1.50 -24.96 15.76
C ASN A 108 -2.66 -25.19 14.78
N LYS A 109 -3.43 -26.26 15.00
CA LYS A 109 -4.79 -26.32 14.44
C LYS A 109 -5.72 -25.50 15.34
N PRO A 110 -6.37 -24.42 14.84
CA PRO A 110 -7.46 -23.81 15.59
C PRO A 110 -8.60 -24.82 15.72
N ASN A 111 -9.09 -25.02 16.95
CA ASN A 111 -10.30 -25.80 17.21
C ASN A 111 -11.46 -25.20 16.40
N SER A 112 -11.96 -25.94 15.41
CA SER A 112 -13.23 -25.66 14.75
C SER A 112 -14.37 -26.17 15.63
N ASN A 113 -15.21 -25.27 16.13
CA ASN A 113 -16.57 -25.56 16.58
C ASN A 113 -17.50 -25.65 15.36
#